data_AF-A0A9D1KVT2-F1
#
_entry.id   AF-A0A9D1KVT2-F1
#
_cell.length_a   1.000
_cell.length_b   1.000
_cell.length_c   1.000
_cell.angle_alpha   90.00
_cell.angle_beta   90.00
_cell.angle_gamma   90.00
#
_symmetry.space_group_name_H-M   'P 1'
#
loop_
_entity.id
_entity.type
_entity.pdbx_description
1 polymer ?
#
loop_
_entity_poly.entity_id
_entity_poly.type
_entity_poly.pdbx_seq_one_letter_code
_entity_poly.pdbx_strand_id
1 'polypeptide(L)'
;MNDKYAHALEHALANWYYCGDNAPTEPVFNALSQGMKNGMQLLVPIEIPEAILKQLAEAGDLSEGMTFSLREDVGISFKHIPADEHGHYLIPLFTSEEQLSMGDAYSSINQSFDVLLKSLDKWPDCLGFVINPYSNKILINEGIRDKIADFKAKSHVAFVRGSVLDMNVSAIVNSAHRTLLGGKEVDEILLSEGVELAEAFLVGGGLNGAIHEAAGIALFNECRELGGCQEGGAKITNAYDITNADYIIHVVGPVYGGEETEERDREILASCYRSALDLALENDCDSVAFPCISAGANGYPIGKAAYVALVEVIEWFEAHPETVMNVYLCSFTDNEYRNYLNMIKR
;
A
#
# COMPACT_ATOMS: atom_id res chain seq x y z
N MET A 1 4.92 -8.57 -14.02
CA MET A 1 5.74 -8.98 -12.85
C MET A 1 4.94 -8.69 -11.59
N ASN A 2 5.00 -9.55 -10.57
CA ASN A 2 4.38 -9.30 -9.25
C ASN A 2 5.47 -9.36 -8.17
N ASP A 3 6.12 -8.23 -7.90
CA ASP A 3 7.21 -8.10 -6.93
C ASP A 3 6.70 -7.30 -5.72
N LYS A 4 6.71 -7.93 -4.54
CA LYS A 4 6.13 -7.32 -3.32
C LYS A 4 6.82 -6.03 -2.90
N TYR A 5 8.13 -5.88 -3.14
CA TYR A 5 8.86 -4.68 -2.75
C TYR A 5 8.63 -3.53 -3.74
N ALA A 6 8.47 -3.85 -5.02
CA ALA A 6 8.05 -2.88 -6.01
C ALA A 6 6.63 -2.38 -5.71
N HIS A 7 5.73 -3.27 -5.29
CA HIS A 7 4.38 -2.90 -4.87
C HIS A 7 4.35 -2.07 -3.58
N ALA A 8 5.14 -2.44 -2.56
CA ALA A 8 5.33 -1.64 -1.35
C ALA A 8 5.84 -0.22 -1.67
N LEU A 9 6.71 -0.09 -2.68
CA LEU A 9 7.19 1.21 -3.14
C LEU A 9 6.09 2.02 -3.82
N GLU A 10 5.23 1.39 -4.64
CA GLU A 10 4.06 2.06 -5.23
C GLU A 10 3.13 2.60 -4.14
N HIS A 11 2.80 1.78 -3.15
CA HIS A 11 2.00 2.18 -1.98
C HIS A 11 2.61 3.39 -1.25
N ALA A 12 3.91 3.30 -0.92
CA ALA A 12 4.60 4.37 -0.22
C ALA A 12 4.64 5.67 -1.04
N LEU A 13 4.88 5.60 -2.35
CA LEU A 13 4.92 6.77 -3.23
C LEU A 13 3.53 7.40 -3.39
N ALA A 14 2.50 6.61 -3.64
CA ALA A 14 1.13 7.11 -3.75
C ALA A 14 0.72 7.88 -2.48
N ASN A 15 0.99 7.32 -1.30
CA ASN A 15 0.71 7.97 -0.01
C ASN A 15 1.58 9.21 0.23
N TRP A 16 2.85 9.19 -0.20
CA TRP A 16 3.74 10.34 -0.07
C TRP A 16 3.22 11.54 -0.88
N TYR A 17 2.77 11.30 -2.11
CA TYR A 17 2.14 12.33 -2.94
C TYR A 17 0.77 12.77 -2.41
N TYR A 18 -0.06 11.84 -1.93
CA TYR A 18 -1.36 12.14 -1.34
C TYR A 18 -1.24 13.09 -0.13
N CYS A 19 -0.27 12.85 0.75
CA CYS A 19 -0.05 13.65 1.96
C CYS A 19 0.62 15.03 1.69
N GLY A 20 1.17 15.24 0.48
CA GLY A 20 1.73 16.53 0.06
C GLY A 20 2.97 16.99 0.86
N ASP A 21 3.13 18.30 1.03
CA ASP A 21 4.37 18.93 1.53
C ASP A 21 4.85 18.45 2.92
N ASN A 22 3.95 17.89 3.74
CA ASN A 22 4.27 17.41 5.08
C ASN A 22 4.37 15.88 5.16
N ALA A 23 4.37 15.19 4.02
CA ALA A 23 4.40 13.75 3.98
C ALA A 23 5.75 13.21 4.48
N PRO A 24 5.76 12.24 5.40
CA PRO A 24 6.99 11.62 5.86
C PRO A 24 7.67 10.88 4.70
N THR A 25 9.00 10.93 4.69
CA THR A 25 9.81 10.24 3.67
C THR A 25 10.13 8.79 4.06
N GLU A 26 10.01 8.49 5.35
CA GLU A 26 10.38 7.21 5.96
C GLU A 26 9.69 6.00 5.30
N PRO A 27 8.38 6.03 4.97
CA PRO A 27 7.75 4.91 4.26
C PRO A 27 8.40 4.60 2.91
N VAL A 28 8.75 5.64 2.14
CA VAL A 28 9.41 5.48 0.83
C VAL A 28 10.82 4.92 1.01
N PHE A 29 11.59 5.43 1.98
CA PHE A 29 12.93 4.91 2.26
C PHE A 29 12.92 3.50 2.87
N ASN A 30 11.89 3.14 3.65
CA ASN A 30 11.65 1.78 4.10
C ASN A 30 11.49 0.84 2.89
N ALA A 31 10.61 1.17 1.96
CA ALA A 31 10.37 0.37 0.74
C ALA A 31 11.63 0.26 -0.12
N LEU A 32 12.33 1.37 -0.39
CA LEU A 32 13.57 1.36 -1.18
C LEU A 32 14.69 0.56 -0.53
N SER A 33 14.91 0.73 0.78
CA SER A 33 15.99 0.03 1.50
C SER A 33 15.70 -1.46 1.65
N GLN A 34 14.45 -1.83 1.96
CA GLN A 34 14.01 -3.23 1.99
C GLN A 34 14.09 -3.86 0.60
N GLY A 35 13.63 -3.16 -0.44
CA GLY A 35 13.70 -3.63 -1.81
C GLY A 35 15.13 -3.85 -2.29
N MET A 36 16.04 -2.92 -2.00
CA MET A 36 17.47 -3.09 -2.30
C MET A 36 18.05 -4.34 -1.61
N LYS A 37 17.78 -4.54 -0.31
CA LYS A 37 18.35 -5.64 0.48
C LYS A 37 17.76 -7.01 0.15
N ASN A 38 16.52 -7.04 -0.33
CA ASN A 38 15.78 -8.28 -0.56
C ASN A 38 15.50 -8.57 -2.03
N GLY A 39 16.21 -7.92 -2.95
CA GLY A 39 16.23 -8.28 -4.37
C GLY A 39 15.01 -7.84 -5.17
N MET A 40 14.44 -6.67 -4.83
CA MET A 40 13.38 -6.02 -5.61
C MET A 40 13.72 -5.97 -7.10
N GLN A 41 12.79 -6.45 -7.91
CA GLN A 41 12.86 -6.41 -9.36
C GLN A 41 12.09 -5.20 -9.89
N LEU A 42 12.70 -4.50 -10.85
CA LEU A 42 12.08 -3.40 -11.59
C LEU A 42 12.16 -3.69 -13.09
N LEU A 43 11.17 -3.19 -13.83
CA LEU A 43 11.18 -3.21 -15.28
C LEU A 43 12.07 -2.09 -15.80
N VAL A 44 13.02 -2.45 -16.66
CA VAL A 44 13.87 -1.51 -17.38
C VAL A 44 13.48 -1.58 -18.86
N PRO A 45 12.91 -0.52 -19.44
CA PRO A 45 12.62 -0.50 -20.86
C PRO A 45 13.91 -0.54 -21.68
N ILE A 46 13.88 -1.32 -22.76
CA ILE A 46 15.00 -1.53 -23.65
C ILE A 46 14.68 -1.06 -25.08
N GLU A 47 15.71 -0.66 -25.79
CA GLU A 47 15.66 -0.44 -27.22
C GLU A 47 16.11 -1.70 -27.94
N ILE A 48 15.22 -2.22 -28.79
CA ILE A 48 15.58 -3.27 -29.75
C ILE A 48 16.22 -2.58 -30.95
N PRO A 49 17.46 -2.94 -31.33
CA PRO A 49 18.11 -2.32 -32.48
C PRO A 49 17.33 -2.53 -33.78
N GLU A 50 17.30 -1.51 -34.63
CA GLU A 50 16.63 -1.58 -35.95
C GLU A 50 17.11 -2.76 -36.80
N ALA A 51 18.35 -3.22 -36.62
CA ALA A 51 18.90 -4.36 -37.33
C ALA A 51 18.08 -5.65 -37.10
N ILE A 52 17.58 -5.87 -35.87
CA ILE A 52 16.69 -7.00 -35.57
C ILE A 52 15.35 -6.81 -36.30
N LEU A 53 14.78 -5.61 -36.22
CA LEU A 53 13.50 -5.29 -36.86
C LEU A 53 13.56 -5.47 -38.38
N LYS A 54 14.66 -5.06 -39.03
CA LYS A 54 14.88 -5.24 -40.46
C LYS A 54 14.99 -6.72 -40.85
N GLN A 55 15.76 -7.51 -40.12
CA GLN A 55 15.88 -8.95 -40.40
C GLN A 55 14.56 -9.71 -40.21
N LEU A 56 13.74 -9.30 -39.23
CA LEU A 56 12.39 -9.83 -39.05
C LEU A 56 11.44 -9.43 -40.19
N ALA A 57 11.54 -8.19 -40.69
CA ALA A 57 10.72 -7.70 -41.79
C ALA A 57 11.09 -8.31 -43.16
N GLU A 58 12.36 -8.69 -43.35
CA GLU A 58 12.85 -9.35 -44.57
C GLU A 58 12.50 -10.84 -44.65
N ALA A 59 12.00 -11.44 -43.56
CA ALA A 59 11.51 -12.81 -43.54
C ALA A 59 10.16 -12.90 -44.27
N GLY A 60 10.21 -12.95 -45.60
CA GLY A 60 9.04 -12.89 -46.50
C GLY A 60 8.01 -14.03 -46.40
N ASP A 61 8.18 -14.99 -45.48
CA ASP A 61 7.22 -16.07 -45.22
C ASP A 61 7.24 -16.45 -43.73
N LEU A 62 6.36 -15.83 -42.95
CA LEU A 62 6.20 -16.13 -41.52
C LEU A 62 5.33 -17.39 -41.37
N SER A 63 5.92 -18.45 -40.82
CA SER A 63 5.20 -19.68 -40.45
C SER A 63 5.31 -19.96 -38.95
N GLU A 64 4.29 -20.62 -38.39
CA GLU A 64 4.26 -20.97 -36.98
C GLU A 64 5.48 -21.85 -36.62
N GLY A 65 6.22 -21.48 -35.56
CA GLY A 65 7.42 -22.19 -35.12
C GLY A 65 8.71 -21.84 -35.86
N MET A 66 8.70 -20.85 -36.76
CA MET A 66 9.90 -20.39 -37.46
C MET A 66 10.91 -19.75 -36.48
N THR A 67 12.16 -20.22 -36.53
CA THR A 67 13.26 -19.71 -35.72
C THR A 67 14.20 -18.84 -36.55
N PHE A 68 14.58 -17.69 -36.02
CA PHE A 68 15.57 -16.80 -36.63
C PHE A 68 16.86 -16.82 -35.81
N SER A 69 18.00 -16.87 -36.50
CA SER A 69 19.32 -16.77 -35.86
C SER A 69 19.98 -15.49 -36.33
N LEU A 70 20.28 -14.61 -35.38
CA LEU A 70 21.03 -13.38 -35.62
C LEU A 70 22.48 -13.75 -35.92
N ARG A 71 23.06 -13.15 -36.97
CA ARG A 71 24.44 -13.45 -37.41
C ARG A 71 25.50 -12.62 -36.69
N GLU A 72 25.08 -11.65 -35.89
CA GLU A 72 25.94 -10.66 -35.22
C GLU A 72 25.50 -10.48 -33.76
N ASP A 73 26.42 -10.05 -32.91
CA ASP A 73 26.12 -9.67 -31.53
C ASP A 73 25.19 -8.46 -31.54
N VAL A 74 23.96 -8.63 -31.06
CA VAL A 74 23.02 -7.52 -30.97
C VAL A 74 23.08 -6.88 -29.59
N GLY A 75 23.57 -5.65 -29.54
CA GLY A 75 23.59 -4.84 -28.32
C GLY A 75 22.19 -4.35 -27.98
N ILE A 76 21.69 -4.71 -26.80
CA ILE A 76 20.47 -4.13 -26.23
C ILE A 76 20.88 -2.92 -25.40
N SER A 77 20.30 -1.75 -25.68
CA SER A 77 20.47 -0.54 -24.87
C SER A 77 19.27 -0.32 -23.96
N PHE A 78 19.51 0.26 -22.79
CA PHE A 78 18.44 0.79 -21.96
C PHE A 78 17.89 2.06 -22.62
N LYS A 79 16.59 2.29 -22.48
CA LYS A 79 16.02 3.59 -22.83
C LYS A 79 16.60 4.66 -21.92
N HIS A 80 16.84 5.83 -22.49
CA HIS A 80 17.34 7.00 -21.78
C HIS A 80 16.30 8.13 -21.84
N ILE A 81 16.13 8.85 -20.73
CA ILE A 81 15.47 10.15 -20.68
C ILE A 81 16.58 11.21 -20.71
N PRO A 82 16.68 12.05 -21.75
CA PRO A 82 17.66 13.13 -21.80
C PRO A 82 17.48 14.08 -20.62
N ALA A 83 18.55 14.37 -19.89
CA ALA A 83 18.51 15.24 -18.72
C ALA A 83 18.94 16.68 -19.06
N ASP A 84 19.93 16.84 -19.95
CA ASP A 84 20.42 18.14 -20.38
C ASP A 84 21.06 18.12 -21.79
N GLU A 85 21.52 19.29 -22.23
CA GLU A 85 22.19 19.49 -23.52
C GLU A 85 23.63 18.94 -23.57
N HIS A 86 24.21 18.55 -22.43
CA HIS A 86 25.58 18.02 -22.34
C HIS A 86 25.64 16.50 -22.57
N GLY A 87 24.50 15.87 -22.86
CA GLY A 87 24.40 14.43 -23.10
C GLY A 87 24.17 13.60 -21.85
N HIS A 88 23.94 14.24 -20.69
CA HIS A 88 23.56 13.51 -19.50
C HIS A 88 22.15 12.94 -19.63
N TYR A 89 21.91 11.79 -19.00
CA TYR A 89 20.63 11.11 -19.07
C TYR A 89 20.22 10.45 -17.75
N LEU A 90 18.95 10.07 -17.69
CA LEU A 90 18.35 9.26 -16.63
C LEU A 90 17.83 7.96 -17.23
N ILE A 91 17.85 6.88 -16.45
CA ILE A 91 17.25 5.60 -16.85
C ILE A 91 15.86 5.49 -16.19
N PRO A 92 14.77 5.38 -16.96
CA PRO A 92 13.45 5.14 -16.40
C PRO A 92 13.35 3.70 -15.88
N LEU A 93 12.73 3.54 -14.71
CA LEU A 93 12.44 2.24 -14.09
C LEU A 93 10.95 2.17 -13.77
N PHE A 94 10.36 0.98 -13.84
CA PHE A 94 8.94 0.79 -13.53
C PHE A 94 8.74 -0.34 -12.53
N THR A 95 7.83 -0.12 -11.59
CA THR A 95 7.46 -1.08 -10.54
C THR A 95 6.51 -2.17 -11.05
N SER A 96 5.72 -1.87 -12.10
CA SER A 96 4.74 -2.79 -12.68
C SER A 96 4.54 -2.56 -14.18
N GLU A 97 3.90 -3.54 -14.84
CA GLU A 97 3.54 -3.44 -16.26
C GLU A 97 2.53 -2.32 -16.51
N GLU A 98 1.63 -2.07 -15.55
CA GLU A 98 0.68 -0.97 -15.63
C GLU A 98 1.42 0.38 -15.70
N GLN A 99 2.39 0.60 -14.81
CA GLN A 99 3.23 1.79 -14.81
C GLN A 99 4.04 1.93 -16.11
N LEU A 100 4.59 0.83 -16.64
CA LEU A 100 5.29 0.81 -17.92
C LEU A 100 4.36 1.21 -19.08
N SER A 101 3.13 0.68 -19.08
CA SER A 101 2.14 0.92 -20.13
C SER A 101 1.59 2.36 -20.18
N MET A 102 1.80 3.16 -19.12
CA MET A 102 1.50 4.60 -19.13
C MET A 102 2.47 5.40 -20.02
N GLY A 103 3.66 4.85 -20.30
CA GLY A 103 4.61 5.39 -21.26
C GLY A 103 4.32 4.95 -22.70
N ASP A 104 5.34 5.00 -23.56
CA ASP A 104 5.20 4.33 -24.87
C ASP A 104 5.30 2.80 -24.71
N ALA A 105 4.73 2.06 -25.66
CA ALA A 105 4.83 0.61 -25.70
C ALA A 105 6.30 0.16 -25.89
N TYR A 106 6.96 -0.20 -24.80
CA TYR A 106 8.34 -0.65 -24.78
C TYR A 106 8.44 -2.15 -24.52
N SER A 107 9.46 -2.78 -25.10
CA SER A 107 9.99 -4.03 -24.55
C SER A 107 10.75 -3.71 -23.28
N SER A 108 10.68 -4.59 -22.29
CA SER A 108 11.34 -4.40 -21.00
C SER A 108 12.06 -5.68 -20.56
N ILE A 109 12.99 -5.51 -19.63
CA ILE A 109 13.64 -6.61 -18.91
C ILE A 109 13.47 -6.39 -17.41
N ASN A 110 13.46 -7.48 -16.64
CA ASN A 110 13.55 -7.40 -15.18
C ASN A 110 15.01 -7.18 -14.78
N GLN A 111 15.26 -6.23 -13.88
CA GLN A 111 16.56 -6.03 -13.27
C GLN A 111 16.44 -5.83 -11.76
N SER A 112 17.43 -6.37 -11.04
CA SER A 112 17.56 -6.15 -9.61
C SER A 112 17.88 -4.69 -9.31
N PHE A 113 17.11 -4.09 -8.39
CA PHE A 113 17.33 -2.72 -7.96
C PHE A 113 18.73 -2.50 -7.37
N ASP A 114 19.24 -3.44 -6.56
CA ASP A 114 20.60 -3.38 -6.01
C ASP A 114 21.68 -3.39 -7.10
N VAL A 115 21.51 -4.22 -8.14
CA VAL A 115 22.45 -4.30 -9.27
C VAL A 115 22.46 -3.01 -10.06
N LEU A 116 21.28 -2.41 -10.28
CA LEU A 116 21.13 -1.11 -10.94
C LEU A 116 21.85 -0.02 -10.14
N LEU A 117 21.60 0.09 -8.83
CA LEU A 117 22.24 1.09 -7.97
C LEU A 117 23.77 0.97 -7.96
N LYS A 118 24.32 -0.25 -7.89
CA LYS A 118 25.77 -0.50 -7.93
C LYS A 118 26.40 -0.24 -9.31
N SER A 119 25.59 -0.15 -10.36
CA SER A 119 26.08 0.07 -11.72
C SER A 119 26.19 1.55 -12.09
N LEU A 120 25.60 2.47 -11.31
CA LEU A 120 25.67 3.92 -11.57
C LEU A 120 27.11 4.41 -11.79
N ASP A 121 28.04 3.95 -10.95
CA ASP A 121 29.45 4.39 -11.00
C ASP A 121 30.16 4.01 -12.30
N LYS A 122 29.57 3.09 -13.08
CA LYS A 122 30.10 2.62 -14.37
C LYS A 122 29.59 3.45 -15.55
N TRP A 123 28.62 4.34 -15.33
CA TRP A 123 27.95 5.13 -16.36
C TRP A 123 28.14 6.62 -16.09
N PRO A 124 29.27 7.22 -16.54
CA PRO A 124 29.64 8.58 -16.15
C PRO A 124 28.64 9.65 -16.59
N ASP A 125 27.91 9.41 -17.69
CA ASP A 125 26.90 10.34 -18.21
C ASP A 125 25.48 10.08 -17.65
N CYS A 126 25.30 9.06 -16.81
CA CYS A 126 24.03 8.72 -16.19
C CYS A 126 23.88 9.42 -14.84
N LEU A 127 22.90 10.33 -14.71
CA LEU A 127 22.62 11.04 -13.45
C LEU A 127 21.85 10.21 -12.42
N GLY A 128 21.36 9.03 -12.83
CA GLY A 128 20.63 8.09 -12.00
C GLY A 128 19.34 7.57 -12.62
N PHE A 129 18.40 7.19 -11.75
CA PHE A 129 17.15 6.54 -12.15
C PHE A 129 15.94 7.41 -11.88
N VAL A 130 14.91 7.31 -12.71
CA VAL A 130 13.57 7.82 -12.40
C VAL A 130 12.62 6.64 -12.32
N ILE A 131 12.11 6.35 -11.13
CA ILE A 131 11.11 5.30 -10.93
C ILE A 131 9.73 5.91 -11.24
N ASN A 132 8.93 5.19 -12.03
CA ASN A 132 7.57 5.53 -12.46
C ASN A 132 7.43 6.98 -12.98
N PRO A 133 8.19 7.37 -14.04
CA PRO A 133 8.27 8.76 -14.52
C PRO A 133 6.92 9.40 -14.91
N TYR A 134 5.92 8.60 -15.26
CA TYR A 134 4.62 9.06 -15.75
C TYR A 134 3.52 9.10 -14.69
N SER A 135 3.83 8.76 -13.42
CA SER A 135 2.89 8.80 -12.29
C SER A 135 3.57 9.41 -11.04
N ASN A 136 3.37 8.83 -9.87
CA ASN A 136 4.01 9.21 -8.60
C ASN A 136 5.51 8.87 -8.64
N LYS A 137 6.29 9.70 -9.33
CA LYS A 137 7.70 9.44 -9.61
C LYS A 137 8.63 9.72 -8.43
N ILE A 138 9.80 9.08 -8.44
CA ILE A 138 10.93 9.45 -7.59
C ILE A 138 12.25 9.40 -8.37
N LEU A 139 13.10 10.41 -8.19
CA LEU A 139 14.44 10.46 -8.74
C LEU A 139 15.43 9.84 -7.75
N ILE A 140 16.23 8.88 -8.21
CA ILE A 140 17.31 8.25 -7.45
C ILE A 140 18.63 8.65 -8.09
N ASN A 141 19.22 9.73 -7.58
CA ASN A 141 20.58 10.16 -7.93
C ASN A 141 21.61 9.54 -6.97
N GLU A 142 22.89 9.83 -7.18
CA GLU A 142 24.00 9.35 -6.35
C GLU A 142 23.78 9.63 -4.84
N GLY A 143 23.38 10.85 -4.49
CA GLY A 143 23.14 11.23 -3.10
C GLY A 143 21.95 10.51 -2.45
N ILE A 144 20.90 10.18 -3.21
CA ILE A 144 19.76 9.40 -2.72
C ILE A 144 20.12 7.92 -2.63
N ARG A 145 20.86 7.38 -3.60
CA ARG A 145 21.40 6.01 -3.57
C ARG A 145 22.16 5.76 -2.27
N ASP A 146 23.09 6.65 -1.92
CA ASP A 146 23.91 6.49 -0.71
C ASP A 146 23.06 6.54 0.56
N LYS A 147 22.06 7.44 0.59
CA LYS A 147 21.08 7.48 1.68
C LYS A 147 20.28 6.18 1.79
N ILE A 148 19.85 5.58 0.69
CA ILE A 148 19.12 4.29 0.69
C ILE A 148 20.00 3.18 1.24
N ALA A 149 21.28 3.16 0.85
CA ALA A 149 22.25 2.16 1.29
C ALA A 149 22.48 2.19 2.81
N ASP A 150 22.62 3.40 3.37
CA ASP A 150 22.83 3.62 4.80
C ASP A 150 21.53 3.63 5.62
N PHE A 151 20.36 3.63 4.96
CA PHE A 151 19.08 3.71 5.64
C PHE A 151 18.81 2.45 6.47
N LYS A 152 18.56 2.66 7.78
CA LYS A 152 18.07 1.61 8.67
C LYS A 152 16.55 1.65 8.70
N ALA A 153 15.94 0.78 7.90
CA ALA A 153 14.50 0.60 7.87
C ALA A 153 13.96 0.25 9.26
N LYS A 154 12.82 0.85 9.62
CA LYS A 154 12.12 0.66 10.90
C LYS A 154 10.66 1.01 10.74
N SER A 155 9.80 0.46 11.58
CA SER A 155 8.38 0.82 11.59
C SER A 155 8.17 2.32 11.81
N HIS A 156 7.12 2.85 11.19
CA HIS A 156 6.84 4.29 11.15
C HIS A 156 5.34 4.54 11.29
N VAL A 157 4.98 5.57 12.06
CA VAL A 157 3.60 6.05 12.16
C VAL A 157 3.45 7.37 11.41
N ALA A 158 2.51 7.43 10.48
CA ALA A 158 2.12 8.64 9.77
C ALA A 158 0.69 9.03 10.14
N PHE A 159 0.43 10.33 10.32
CA PHE A 159 -0.92 10.85 10.53
C PHE A 159 -1.45 11.40 9.21
N VAL A 160 -2.62 10.93 8.80
CA VAL A 160 -3.16 11.26 7.48
C VAL A 160 -4.54 11.91 7.64
N ARG A 161 -4.81 12.92 6.81
CA ARG A 161 -6.16 13.46 6.63
C ARG A 161 -6.82 12.71 5.48
N GLY A 162 -7.95 12.08 5.73
CA GLY A 162 -8.64 11.28 4.73
C GLY A 162 -9.26 10.01 5.31
N SER A 163 -9.91 9.26 4.43
CA SER A 163 -10.41 7.92 4.73
C SER A 163 -9.29 6.89 4.58
N VAL A 164 -9.42 5.74 5.26
CA VAL A 164 -8.57 4.57 4.95
C VAL A 164 -8.75 4.09 3.52
N LEU A 165 -9.92 4.35 2.90
CA LEU A 165 -10.20 4.03 1.50
C LEU A 165 -9.36 4.84 0.50
N ASP A 166 -8.82 5.99 0.92
CA ASP A 166 -7.98 6.84 0.07
C ASP A 166 -6.50 6.40 0.10
N MET A 167 -6.15 5.47 1.00
CA MET A 167 -4.77 5.04 1.24
C MET A 167 -4.36 3.90 0.32
N ASN A 168 -3.11 3.89 -0.13
CA ASN A 168 -2.53 2.78 -0.87
C ASN A 168 -1.67 1.96 0.09
N VAL A 169 -2.14 0.81 0.56
CA VAL A 169 -1.52 0.06 1.66
C VAL A 169 -1.79 -1.43 1.52
N SER A 170 -0.99 -2.30 2.14
CA SER A 170 -1.29 -3.74 2.13
C SER A 170 -2.64 -4.05 2.78
N ALA A 171 -2.99 -3.38 3.89
CA ALA A 171 -4.27 -3.59 4.56
C ALA A 171 -4.94 -2.29 5.01
N ILE A 172 -6.24 -2.20 4.81
CA ILE A 172 -7.08 -1.19 5.46
C ILE A 172 -7.82 -1.82 6.65
N VAL A 173 -8.02 -1.04 7.72
CA VAL A 173 -8.74 -1.52 8.90
C VAL A 173 -10.19 -1.02 8.86
N ASN A 174 -11.11 -1.94 9.02
CA ASN A 174 -12.54 -1.67 9.12
C ASN A 174 -12.99 -1.70 10.59
N SER A 175 -13.57 -0.61 11.08
CA SER A 175 -14.27 -0.56 12.38
C SER A 175 -15.65 -1.20 12.24
N ALA A 176 -15.70 -2.53 12.29
CA ALA A 176 -16.86 -3.35 11.97
C ALA A 176 -17.83 -3.55 13.15
N HIS A 177 -19.04 -4.01 12.82
CA HIS A 177 -19.97 -4.58 13.79
C HIS A 177 -19.62 -6.06 14.07
N ARG A 178 -20.04 -6.60 15.23
CA ARG A 178 -19.76 -8.00 15.65
C ARG A 178 -20.15 -9.08 14.64
N THR A 179 -21.09 -8.79 13.75
CA THR A 179 -21.54 -9.71 12.70
C THR A 179 -20.64 -9.71 11.48
N LEU A 180 -19.87 -8.64 11.24
CA LEU A 180 -19.09 -8.38 10.03
C LEU A 180 -19.91 -8.16 8.74
N LEU A 181 -21.24 -8.06 8.84
CA LEU A 181 -22.15 -8.05 7.70
C LEU A 181 -22.69 -6.66 7.33
N GLY A 182 -21.96 -5.57 7.59
CA GLY A 182 -22.41 -4.23 7.20
C GLY A 182 -23.14 -3.41 8.28
N GLY A 183 -23.46 -4.00 9.44
CA GLY A 183 -23.99 -3.28 10.62
C GLY A 183 -25.42 -3.67 10.99
N LYS A 184 -25.98 -3.03 12.03
CA LYS A 184 -27.28 -3.43 12.62
C LYS A 184 -28.44 -3.41 11.64
N GLU A 185 -28.55 -2.40 10.79
CA GLU A 185 -29.64 -2.28 9.82
C GLU A 185 -29.56 -3.39 8.76
N VAL A 186 -28.34 -3.74 8.33
CA VAL A 186 -28.10 -4.87 7.42
C VAL A 186 -28.39 -6.21 8.11
N ASP A 187 -27.98 -6.36 9.37
CA ASP A 187 -28.30 -7.54 10.18
C ASP A 187 -29.82 -7.73 10.33
N GLU A 188 -30.56 -6.65 10.59
CA GLU A 188 -32.03 -6.68 10.70
C GLU A 188 -32.70 -7.06 9.38
N ILE A 189 -32.21 -6.54 8.25
CA ILE A 189 -32.70 -6.90 6.91
C ILE A 189 -32.40 -8.37 6.59
N LEU A 190 -31.20 -8.86 6.88
CA LEU A 190 -30.81 -10.25 6.63
C LEU A 190 -31.56 -11.25 7.51
N LEU A 191 -32.04 -10.82 8.67
CA LEU A 191 -32.92 -11.59 9.56
C LEU A 191 -34.40 -11.51 9.16
N SER A 192 -34.77 -10.63 8.23
CA SER A 192 -36.13 -10.52 7.71
C SER A 192 -36.38 -11.48 6.53
N GLU A 193 -37.46 -12.27 6.59
CA GLU A 193 -37.78 -13.21 5.51
C GLU A 193 -38.12 -12.46 4.21
N GLY A 194 -37.44 -12.83 3.11
CA GLY A 194 -37.85 -12.45 1.74
C GLY A 194 -37.10 -11.28 1.09
N VAL A 195 -36.02 -10.78 1.67
CA VAL A 195 -35.20 -9.71 1.06
C VAL A 195 -34.07 -10.31 0.21
N GLU A 196 -33.91 -9.85 -1.03
CA GLU A 196 -32.77 -10.22 -1.87
C GLU A 196 -31.49 -9.59 -1.33
N LEU A 197 -30.39 -10.35 -1.23
CA LEU A 197 -29.11 -9.88 -0.67
C LEU A 197 -28.69 -8.51 -1.22
N ALA A 198 -28.92 -8.25 -2.52
CA ALA A 198 -28.53 -7.00 -3.16
C ALA A 198 -29.15 -5.74 -2.53
N GLU A 199 -30.34 -5.83 -1.92
CA GLU A 199 -31.03 -4.68 -1.30
C GLU A 199 -30.51 -4.35 0.10
N ALA A 200 -29.93 -5.33 0.82
CA ALA A 200 -29.41 -5.13 2.17
C ALA A 200 -28.04 -4.42 2.21
N PHE A 201 -27.26 -4.51 1.13
CA PHE A 201 -25.86 -4.04 1.07
C PHE A 201 -25.68 -2.52 1.18
N LEU A 202 -26.67 -1.75 0.74
CA LEU A 202 -26.56 -0.29 0.64
C LEU A 202 -26.96 0.42 1.95
N VAL A 203 -27.23 -0.32 3.02
CA VAL A 203 -27.84 0.21 4.26
C VAL A 203 -26.83 0.32 5.41
N GLY A 204 -25.55 -0.03 5.19
CA GLY A 204 -24.51 0.21 6.18
C GLY A 204 -24.15 1.70 6.28
N GLY A 205 -24.37 2.32 7.43
CA GLY A 205 -23.91 3.69 7.69
C GLY A 205 -22.43 3.78 8.08
N GLY A 206 -21.78 4.91 7.81
CA GLY A 206 -20.41 5.21 8.25
C GLY A 206 -19.31 4.46 7.47
N LEU A 207 -18.11 4.38 8.06
CA LEU A 207 -16.94 3.79 7.39
C LEU A 207 -17.14 2.31 7.02
N ASN A 208 -17.77 1.53 7.91
CA ASN A 208 -18.02 0.11 7.66
C ASN A 208 -18.88 -0.08 6.40
N GLY A 209 -19.96 0.70 6.27
CA GLY A 209 -20.78 0.69 5.06
C GLY A 209 -20.00 1.08 3.81
N ALA A 210 -19.21 2.16 3.88
CA ALA A 210 -18.39 2.61 2.76
C ALA A 210 -17.36 1.56 2.31
N ILE A 211 -16.76 0.81 3.23
CA ILE A 211 -15.84 -0.29 2.89
C ILE A 211 -16.58 -1.44 2.20
N HIS A 212 -17.77 -1.82 2.70
CA HIS A 212 -18.58 -2.86 2.04
C HIS A 212 -19.08 -2.43 0.66
N GLU A 213 -19.44 -1.15 0.49
CA GLU A 213 -19.82 -0.59 -0.80
C GLU A 213 -18.63 -0.62 -1.78
N ALA A 214 -17.44 -0.20 -1.32
CA ALA A 214 -16.24 -0.14 -2.15
C ALA A 214 -15.68 -1.52 -2.52
N ALA A 215 -15.75 -2.51 -1.62
CA ALA A 215 -15.26 -3.86 -1.86
C ALA A 215 -16.26 -4.76 -2.62
N GLY A 216 -17.52 -4.33 -2.70
CA GLY A 216 -18.57 -5.04 -3.43
C GLY A 216 -19.09 -6.30 -2.74
N ILE A 217 -19.93 -7.06 -3.46
CA ILE A 217 -20.68 -8.21 -2.94
C ILE A 217 -19.77 -9.33 -2.39
N ALA A 218 -18.58 -9.47 -2.96
CA ALA A 218 -17.69 -10.57 -2.64
C ALA A 218 -17.18 -10.50 -1.19
N LEU A 219 -16.92 -9.30 -0.66
CA LEU A 219 -16.53 -9.10 0.74
C LEU A 219 -17.54 -9.68 1.73
N PHE A 220 -18.82 -9.40 1.51
CA PHE A 220 -19.87 -9.91 2.38
C PHE A 220 -19.97 -11.43 2.36
N ASN A 221 -19.79 -12.06 1.20
CA ASN A 221 -19.84 -13.52 1.10
C ASN A 221 -18.75 -14.16 1.94
N GLU A 222 -17.53 -13.60 1.93
CA GLU A 222 -16.44 -14.03 2.81
C GLU A 222 -16.74 -13.71 4.29
N CYS A 223 -17.21 -12.50 4.61
CA CYS A 223 -17.59 -12.14 5.98
C CYS A 223 -18.64 -13.08 6.58
N ARG A 224 -19.57 -13.60 5.78
CA ARG A 224 -20.57 -14.58 6.21
C ARG A 224 -19.95 -15.91 6.61
N GLU A 225 -18.88 -16.33 5.94
CA GLU A 225 -18.15 -17.56 6.26
C GLU A 225 -17.30 -17.43 7.52
N LEU A 226 -16.91 -16.21 7.90
CA LEU A 226 -16.13 -15.93 9.12
C LEU A 226 -16.91 -16.12 10.44
N GLY A 227 -18.25 -16.08 10.39
CA GLY A 227 -19.11 -16.33 11.57
C GLY A 227 -19.09 -15.21 12.63
N GLY A 228 -18.72 -13.98 12.24
CA GLY A 228 -18.63 -12.83 13.14
C GLY A 228 -17.29 -12.69 13.86
N CYS A 229 -17.20 -11.68 14.73
CA CYS A 229 -16.01 -11.38 15.52
C CYS A 229 -16.40 -10.84 16.91
N GLN A 230 -15.62 -11.18 17.93
CA GLN A 230 -15.82 -10.70 19.31
C GLN A 230 -15.21 -9.32 19.49
N GLU A 231 -15.71 -8.56 20.47
CA GLU A 231 -15.11 -7.27 20.87
C GLU A 231 -13.62 -7.44 21.17
N GLY A 232 -12.78 -6.54 20.64
CA GLY A 232 -11.33 -6.56 20.81
C GLY A 232 -10.61 -7.53 19.87
N GLY A 233 -11.35 -8.36 19.13
CA GLY A 233 -10.81 -9.27 18.13
C GLY A 233 -10.73 -8.67 16.73
N ALA A 234 -10.04 -9.39 15.85
CA ALA A 234 -9.90 -9.05 14.44
C ALA A 234 -10.11 -10.26 13.52
N LYS A 235 -10.54 -10.01 12.28
CA LYS A 235 -10.61 -10.98 11.18
C LYS A 235 -10.10 -10.33 9.90
N ILE A 236 -9.50 -11.09 8.99
CA ILE A 236 -8.98 -10.59 7.73
C ILE A 236 -9.75 -11.20 6.55
N THR A 237 -9.93 -10.40 5.50
CA THR A 237 -10.55 -10.77 4.21
C THR A 237 -9.73 -10.15 3.08
N ASN A 238 -9.99 -10.58 1.84
CA ASN A 238 -9.44 -9.88 0.65
C ASN A 238 -10.10 -8.50 0.48
N ALA A 239 -9.44 -7.58 -0.22
CA ALA A 239 -9.98 -6.24 -0.50
C ALA A 239 -10.97 -6.16 -1.67
N TYR A 240 -11.02 -7.20 -2.52
CA TYR A 240 -11.95 -7.33 -3.65
C TYR A 240 -11.90 -6.17 -4.64
N ASP A 241 -12.99 -5.41 -4.79
CA ASP A 241 -13.08 -4.30 -5.75
C ASP A 241 -12.27 -3.07 -5.31
N ILE A 242 -11.75 -3.05 -4.07
CA ILE A 242 -10.78 -2.05 -3.60
C ILE A 242 -9.40 -2.44 -4.15
N THR A 243 -8.91 -1.70 -5.15
CA THR A 243 -7.68 -2.03 -5.88
C THR A 243 -6.41 -1.43 -5.27
N ASN A 244 -6.55 -0.54 -4.29
CA ASN A 244 -5.45 0.13 -3.58
C ASN A 244 -5.18 -0.49 -2.20
N ALA A 245 -5.70 -1.69 -1.96
CA ALA A 245 -5.32 -2.51 -0.82
C ALA A 245 -5.38 -4.00 -1.17
N ASP A 246 -4.61 -4.83 -0.47
CA ASP A 246 -4.66 -6.29 -0.65
C ASP A 246 -5.72 -6.91 0.27
N TYR A 247 -5.82 -6.38 1.49
CA TYR A 247 -6.64 -6.94 2.56
C TYR A 247 -7.51 -5.91 3.28
N ILE A 248 -8.59 -6.41 3.89
CA ILE A 248 -9.39 -5.67 4.86
C ILE A 248 -9.32 -6.40 6.20
N ILE A 249 -8.88 -5.69 7.23
CA ILE A 249 -8.84 -6.21 8.61
C ILE A 249 -10.01 -5.64 9.39
N HIS A 250 -10.98 -6.49 9.70
CA HIS A 250 -12.19 -6.14 10.42
C HIS A 250 -11.98 -6.27 11.93
N VAL A 251 -12.09 -5.16 12.65
CA VAL A 251 -12.00 -5.12 14.11
C VAL A 251 -13.35 -4.73 14.71
N VAL A 252 -13.65 -5.27 15.90
CA VAL A 252 -14.88 -4.95 16.63
C VAL A 252 -14.52 -4.17 17.89
N GLY A 253 -14.60 -2.84 17.81
CA GLY A 253 -14.30 -1.95 18.94
C GLY A 253 -15.42 -1.91 19.98
N PRO A 254 -15.15 -1.33 21.17
CA PRO A 254 -16.14 -1.20 22.24
C PRO A 254 -17.21 -0.17 21.90
N VAL A 255 -18.40 -0.32 22.48
CA VAL A 255 -19.35 0.79 22.66
C VAL A 255 -18.98 1.50 23.96
N TYR A 256 -18.62 2.79 23.89
CA TYR A 256 -18.11 3.51 25.06
C TYR A 256 -19.21 3.77 26.10
N GLY A 257 -19.07 3.17 27.28
CA GLY A 257 -20.05 3.26 28.36
C GLY A 257 -19.82 4.41 29.35
N GLY A 258 -18.82 5.26 29.13
CA GLY A 258 -18.46 6.35 30.04
C GLY A 258 -17.44 5.92 31.10
N GLU A 259 -17.33 6.70 32.19
CA GLU A 259 -16.31 6.47 33.22
C GLU A 259 -16.46 5.10 33.92
N GLU A 260 -17.67 4.56 34.01
CA GLU A 260 -17.94 3.27 34.68
C GLU A 260 -17.30 2.08 33.97
N THR A 261 -17.12 2.14 32.65
CA THR A 261 -16.56 1.07 31.82
C THR A 261 -15.25 1.46 31.15
N GLU A 262 -14.70 2.65 31.44
CA GLU A 262 -13.57 3.22 30.69
C GLU A 262 -12.34 2.32 30.65
N GLU A 263 -12.03 1.60 31.73
CA GLU A 263 -10.89 0.67 31.76
C GLU A 263 -11.10 -0.52 30.82
N ARG A 264 -12.28 -1.14 30.87
CA ARG A 264 -12.67 -2.25 29.98
C ARG A 264 -12.69 -1.80 28.53
N ASP A 265 -13.31 -0.67 28.24
CA ASP A 265 -13.46 -0.18 26.87
C ASP A 265 -12.09 0.21 26.29
N ARG A 266 -11.20 0.77 27.12
CA ARG A 266 -9.81 1.03 26.71
C ARG A 266 -9.08 -0.24 26.33
N GLU A 267 -9.17 -1.29 27.14
CA GLU A 267 -8.49 -2.58 26.86
C GLU A 267 -9.03 -3.25 25.59
N ILE A 268 -10.34 -3.20 25.36
CA ILE A 268 -10.96 -3.72 24.12
C ILE A 268 -10.47 -2.92 22.91
N LEU A 269 -10.43 -1.58 23.00
CA LEU A 269 -9.91 -0.74 21.92
C LEU A 269 -8.44 -1.05 21.65
N ALA A 270 -7.64 -1.22 22.70
CA ALA A 270 -6.25 -1.59 22.60
C ALA A 270 -6.04 -2.94 21.89
N SER A 271 -6.82 -3.94 22.30
CA SER A 271 -6.83 -5.26 21.67
C SER A 271 -7.18 -5.21 20.17
N CYS A 272 -8.03 -4.27 19.73
CA CYS A 272 -8.32 -4.09 18.30
C CYS A 272 -7.07 -3.71 17.50
N TYR A 273 -6.27 -2.77 18.00
CA TYR A 273 -5.03 -2.35 17.33
C TYR A 273 -4.01 -3.49 17.31
N ARG A 274 -3.78 -4.15 18.45
CA ARG A 274 -2.83 -5.28 18.52
C ARG A 274 -3.24 -6.42 17.60
N SER A 275 -4.49 -6.87 17.67
CA SER A 275 -5.00 -7.97 16.84
C SER A 275 -4.93 -7.65 15.34
N ALA A 276 -5.16 -6.38 14.96
CA ALA A 276 -5.04 -5.97 13.56
C ALA A 276 -3.59 -5.94 13.08
N LEU A 277 -2.66 -5.46 13.91
CA LEU A 277 -1.23 -5.46 13.58
C LEU A 277 -0.66 -6.88 13.52
N ASP A 278 -1.09 -7.76 14.43
CA ASP A 278 -0.73 -9.18 14.43
C ASP A 278 -1.20 -9.86 13.12
N LEU A 279 -2.47 -9.66 12.72
CA LEU A 279 -2.98 -10.18 11.45
C LEU A 279 -2.25 -9.60 10.23
N ALA A 280 -1.92 -8.31 10.26
CA ALA A 280 -1.15 -7.69 9.18
C ALA A 280 0.24 -8.34 9.05
N LEU A 281 0.93 -8.54 10.19
CA LEU A 281 2.23 -9.22 10.22
C LEU A 281 2.13 -10.66 9.73
N GLU A 282 1.12 -11.41 10.18
CA GLU A 282 0.86 -12.80 9.76
C GLU A 282 0.59 -12.95 8.25
N ASN A 283 0.13 -11.88 7.59
CA ASN A 283 -0.19 -11.83 6.17
C ASN A 283 0.85 -11.03 5.36
N ASP A 284 2.07 -10.89 5.87
CA ASP A 284 3.21 -10.24 5.19
C ASP A 284 2.93 -8.78 4.76
N CYS A 285 2.01 -8.08 5.42
CA CYS A 285 1.70 -6.68 5.13
C CYS A 285 2.86 -5.77 5.53
N ASP A 286 3.29 -4.89 4.63
CA ASP A 286 4.28 -3.85 4.92
C ASP A 286 3.63 -2.53 5.39
N SER A 287 2.32 -2.39 5.19
CA SER A 287 1.60 -1.15 5.50
C SER A 287 0.14 -1.39 5.89
N VAL A 288 -0.32 -0.60 6.86
CA VAL A 288 -1.69 -0.69 7.39
C VAL A 288 -2.28 0.71 7.61
N ALA A 289 -3.51 0.94 7.13
CA ALA A 289 -4.26 2.17 7.40
C ALA A 289 -5.37 1.93 8.44
N PHE A 290 -5.29 2.65 9.56
CA PHE A 290 -6.28 2.60 10.64
C PHE A 290 -7.20 3.81 10.62
N PRO A 291 -8.51 3.63 10.81
CA PRO A 291 -9.40 4.72 11.18
C PRO A 291 -9.29 5.02 12.67
N CYS A 292 -9.95 6.08 13.14
CA CYS A 292 -10.13 6.32 14.56
C CYS A 292 -11.21 5.36 15.12
N ILE A 293 -10.81 4.12 15.45
CA ILE A 293 -11.73 3.04 15.87
C ILE A 293 -12.62 3.50 17.03
N SER A 294 -13.92 3.22 16.94
CA SER A 294 -14.97 3.56 17.92
C SER A 294 -15.22 5.05 18.20
N ALA A 295 -14.51 5.99 17.56
CA ALA A 295 -14.69 7.43 17.79
C ALA A 295 -15.87 8.07 17.03
N GLY A 296 -16.60 7.28 16.24
CA GLY A 296 -17.84 7.67 15.55
C GLY A 296 -19.09 7.17 16.29
N ALA A 297 -19.84 6.26 15.65
CA ALA A 297 -21.13 5.76 16.16
C ALA A 297 -21.05 5.10 17.56
N ASN A 298 -19.89 4.55 17.94
CA ASN A 298 -19.67 3.92 19.24
C ASN A 298 -19.36 4.93 20.37
N GLY A 299 -19.25 6.23 20.07
CA GLY A 299 -19.21 7.31 21.05
C GLY A 299 -17.92 7.44 21.86
N TYR A 300 -16.83 6.74 21.49
CA TYR A 300 -15.57 6.85 22.22
C TYR A 300 -14.99 8.26 22.07
N PRO A 301 -14.60 8.96 23.16
CA PRO A 301 -14.06 10.31 23.04
C PRO A 301 -12.81 10.34 22.17
N ILE A 302 -12.86 11.10 21.06
CA ILE A 302 -11.80 11.14 20.02
C ILE A 302 -10.40 11.28 20.60
N GLY A 303 -10.18 12.21 21.54
CA GLY A 303 -8.86 12.42 22.14
C GLY A 303 -8.35 11.21 22.95
N LYS A 304 -9.26 10.46 23.61
CA LYS A 304 -8.91 9.23 24.32
C LYS A 304 -8.67 8.07 23.35
N ALA A 305 -9.48 7.96 22.28
CA ALA A 305 -9.32 6.93 21.25
C ALA A 305 -8.00 7.09 20.48
N ALA A 306 -7.69 8.32 20.05
CA ALA A 306 -6.43 8.65 19.39
C ALA A 306 -5.20 8.36 20.28
N TYR A 307 -5.33 8.54 21.59
CA TYR A 307 -4.26 8.22 22.54
C TYR A 307 -4.00 6.72 22.59
N VAL A 308 -5.06 5.91 22.70
CA VAL A 308 -4.94 4.43 22.66
C VAL A 308 -4.34 3.99 21.33
N ALA A 309 -4.82 4.52 20.20
CA ALA A 309 -4.30 4.19 18.87
C ALA A 309 -2.77 4.38 18.78
N LEU A 310 -2.29 5.56 19.20
CA LEU A 310 -0.87 5.89 19.10
C LEU A 310 -0.02 5.05 20.06
N VAL A 311 -0.46 4.89 21.31
CA VAL A 311 0.28 4.11 22.32
C VAL A 311 0.41 2.67 21.87
N GLU A 312 -0.69 2.04 21.46
CA GLU A 312 -0.68 0.62 21.10
C GLU A 312 0.15 0.33 19.85
N VAL A 313 0.11 1.21 18.85
CA VAL A 313 0.97 1.08 17.66
C VAL A 313 2.45 1.20 18.03
N ILE A 314 2.80 2.15 18.91
CA ILE A 314 4.19 2.33 19.36
C ILE A 314 4.66 1.13 20.18
N GLU A 315 3.87 0.70 21.17
CA GLU A 315 4.20 -0.47 22.00
C GLU A 315 4.32 -1.74 21.16
N TRP A 316 3.46 -1.91 20.16
CA TRP A 316 3.56 -3.04 19.23
C TRP A 316 4.84 -2.98 18.38
N PHE A 317 5.28 -1.80 17.92
CA PHE A 317 6.57 -1.64 17.24
C PHE A 317 7.76 -1.97 18.15
N GLU A 318 7.70 -1.59 19.43
CA GLU A 318 8.74 -1.90 20.41
C GLU A 318 8.82 -3.40 20.70
N ALA A 319 7.67 -4.10 20.66
CA ALA A 319 7.59 -5.54 20.82
C ALA A 319 8.07 -6.33 19.57
N HIS A 320 8.07 -5.71 18.38
CA HIS A 320 8.43 -6.33 17.10
C HIS A 320 9.54 -5.55 16.36
N PRO A 321 10.74 -5.37 16.96
CA PRO A 321 11.79 -4.51 16.42
C PRO A 321 12.41 -5.00 15.10
N GLU A 322 12.24 -6.28 14.76
CA GLU A 322 12.64 -6.88 13.48
C GLU A 322 11.67 -6.60 12.34
N THR A 323 10.44 -6.19 12.66
CA THR A 323 9.41 -5.86 11.68
C THR A 323 9.59 -4.42 11.18
N VAL A 324 9.34 -4.21 9.90
CA VAL A 324 9.25 -2.88 9.29
C VAL A 324 7.86 -2.73 8.72
N MET A 325 7.01 -1.98 9.43
CA MET A 325 5.63 -1.72 9.03
C MET A 325 5.33 -0.22 9.05
N ASN A 326 4.71 0.28 7.99
CA ASN A 326 4.22 1.65 7.90
C ASN A 326 2.75 1.69 8.34
N VAL A 327 2.47 2.35 9.46
CA VAL A 327 1.11 2.52 9.98
C VAL A 327 0.62 3.93 9.69
N TYR A 328 -0.54 4.03 9.04
CA TYR A 328 -1.21 5.30 8.73
C TYR A 328 -2.43 5.45 9.63
N LEU A 329 -2.42 6.44 10.51
CA LEU A 329 -3.55 6.79 11.36
C LEU A 329 -4.40 7.86 10.65
N CYS A 330 -5.47 7.40 9.99
CA CYS A 330 -6.35 8.21 9.17
C CYS A 330 -7.39 8.95 10.00
N SER A 331 -7.47 10.26 9.79
CA SER A 331 -8.43 11.17 10.42
C SER A 331 -9.39 11.69 9.37
N PHE A 332 -10.67 11.34 9.51
CA PHE A 332 -11.71 11.80 8.60
C PHE A 332 -12.07 13.27 8.87
N THR A 333 -11.98 13.70 10.14
CA THR A 333 -12.28 15.06 10.55
C THR A 333 -11.02 15.84 10.93
N ASP A 334 -11.07 17.17 10.73
CA ASP A 334 -10.03 18.09 11.21
C ASP A 334 -9.82 18.00 12.73
N ASN A 335 -10.87 17.68 13.50
CA ASN A 335 -10.79 17.55 14.94
C ASN A 335 -9.97 16.32 15.35
N GLU A 336 -10.21 15.17 14.72
CA GLU A 336 -9.39 13.95 14.91
C GLU A 336 -7.93 14.22 14.57
N TYR A 337 -7.68 14.83 13.41
CA TYR A 337 -6.32 15.13 12.96
C TYR A 337 -5.57 16.03 13.95
N ARG A 338 -6.24 17.06 14.49
CA ARG A 338 -5.66 17.93 15.53
C ARG A 338 -5.35 17.19 16.83
N ASN A 339 -6.15 16.20 17.22
CA ASN A 339 -5.89 15.41 18.43
C ASN A 339 -4.57 14.64 18.29
N TYR A 340 -4.35 13.98 17.15
CA TYR A 340 -3.07 13.32 16.89
C TYR A 340 -1.89 14.29 16.86
N LEU A 341 -2.01 15.43 16.15
CA LEU A 341 -0.93 16.43 16.11
C LEU A 341 -0.57 17.00 17.49
N ASN A 342 -1.54 17.13 18.39
CA ASN A 342 -1.28 17.61 19.75
C ASN A 342 -0.51 16.59 20.61
N MET A 343 -0.54 15.31 20.25
CA MET A 343 0.22 14.26 20.96
C MET A 343 1.70 14.29 20.61
N ILE A 344 2.07 14.66 19.38
CA ILE A 344 3.47 14.80 18.93
C ILE A 344 4.16 15.99 19.61
N LYS A 345 3.40 17.02 20.00
CA LYS A 345 3.92 18.26 20.59
C LYS A 345 4.20 18.17 22.10
N ARG A 346 3.92 17.02 22.73
CA ARG A 346 4.10 16.79 24.17
C ARG A 346 5.32 15.93 24.44
#